data_AF-A0A1F9NMC5-F1
#
_entry.id   AF-A0A1F9NMC5-F1
#
_cell.length_a   1.000
_cell.length_b   1.000
_cell.length_c   1.000
_cell.angle_alpha   90.00
_cell.angle_beta   90.00
_cell.angle_gamma   90.00
#
_symmetry.space_group_name_H-M   'P 1'
#
loop_
_entity.id
_entity.type
_entity.pdbx_description
1 polymer ?
#
loop_
_entity_poly.entity_id
_entity_poly.type
_entity_poly.pdbx_seq_one_letter_code
_entity_poly.pdbx_strand_id
1 'polypeptide(L)'
;MGGRHISSFLQTTALRRLFERVVQWLALLFLSVWPLLLNGCAHPPADDLHDVALYQTAAPPAVAAIHTPTFLVQVPSQAFNRIGTPSAREVPGKNPEVFIDPEQPAIYYEIQEFRTAKGRYTNLIYRIHFPEVPLDWARINLTAGRNPGLLIIYTLDDRAELLLVTTVHTCGCYLAFLPTEALPTKAYPPDWPVGSQRVYGYTLPSSIGLPRQESDDRIMFTIASEIHRVRDVGITKGDYRETLPRHEMMLLPMHALYALPYKDRTIPFFETEGCKAGYVKDNMKILERLFMSWWAFDLHVGEDKAYSAHDHSDAIFYTSLKFWARSASDMKDFPGFLSYWGWEF
;
A
#
# COMPACT_ATOMS: atom_id res chain seq x y z
N MET A 1 -60.10 -55.86 -28.76
CA MET A 1 -58.65 -55.61 -28.92
C MET A 1 -58.31 -54.36 -28.14
N GLY A 2 -57.80 -54.52 -26.91
CA GLY A 2 -57.40 -53.43 -26.03
C GLY A 2 -55.88 -53.35 -25.96
N GLY A 3 -55.33 -52.14 -25.87
CA GLY A 3 -53.91 -51.95 -25.63
C GLY A 3 -53.47 -50.49 -25.66
N ARG A 4 -52.77 -50.11 -24.58
CA ARG A 4 -51.77 -49.03 -24.44
C ARG A 4 -52.28 -47.59 -24.26
N HIS A 5 -52.34 -47.14 -23.01
CA HIS A 5 -52.13 -45.73 -22.63
C HIS A 5 -51.75 -45.59 -21.14
N ILE A 6 -50.62 -46.17 -20.71
CA ILE A 6 -50.03 -45.87 -19.39
C ILE A 6 -48.50 -45.94 -19.51
N SER A 7 -47.85 -44.84 -19.93
CA SER A 7 -46.37 -44.78 -19.91
C SER A 7 -45.78 -43.36 -19.78
N SER A 8 -46.57 -42.29 -19.93
CA SER A 8 -46.05 -40.91 -19.94
C SER A 8 -46.01 -40.24 -18.55
N PHE A 9 -46.82 -40.67 -17.58
CA PHE A 9 -46.99 -39.94 -16.31
C PHE A 9 -45.95 -40.31 -15.21
N LEU A 10 -45.29 -41.46 -15.34
CA LEU A 10 -44.29 -41.94 -14.35
C LEU A 10 -42.87 -41.42 -14.62
N GLN A 11 -42.55 -41.01 -15.86
CA GLN A 11 -41.23 -40.47 -16.19
C GLN A 11 -41.03 -39.01 -15.71
N THR A 12 -42.09 -38.21 -15.66
CA THR A 12 -42.03 -36.80 -15.24
C THR A 12 -41.82 -36.63 -13.73
N THR A 13 -42.36 -37.55 -12.92
CA THR A 13 -42.20 -37.54 -11.46
C THR A 13 -40.83 -38.02 -11.00
N ALA A 14 -40.23 -38.98 -11.70
CA ALA A 14 -38.88 -39.46 -11.40
C ALA A 14 -37.80 -38.40 -11.70
N LEU A 15 -37.88 -37.73 -12.85
CA LEU A 15 -36.95 -36.64 -13.19
C LEU A 15 -37.05 -35.46 -12.23
N ARG A 16 -38.27 -35.08 -11.83
CA ARG A 16 -38.49 -33.97 -10.90
C ARG A 16 -37.88 -34.26 -9.51
N ARG A 17 -38.04 -35.48 -8.99
CA ARG A 17 -37.42 -35.88 -7.72
C ARG A 17 -35.90 -35.97 -7.79
N LEU A 18 -35.34 -36.35 -8.94
CA LEU A 18 -33.89 -36.34 -9.15
C LEU A 18 -33.36 -34.91 -9.17
N PHE A 19 -34.04 -33.99 -9.86
CA PHE A 19 -33.67 -32.58 -9.91
C PHE A 19 -33.76 -31.91 -8.53
N GLU A 20 -34.84 -32.13 -7.79
CA GLU A 20 -35.01 -31.59 -6.42
C GLU A 20 -33.92 -32.11 -5.47
N ARG A 21 -33.53 -33.39 -5.59
CA ARG A 21 -32.40 -33.95 -4.82
C ARG A 21 -31.07 -33.31 -5.21
N VAL A 22 -30.78 -33.13 -6.50
CA VAL A 22 -29.54 -32.50 -6.96
C VAL A 22 -29.44 -31.05 -6.47
N VAL A 23 -30.54 -30.29 -6.54
CA VAL A 23 -30.60 -28.92 -6.02
C VAL A 23 -30.41 -28.87 -4.51
N GLN A 24 -31.02 -29.79 -3.75
CA GLN A 24 -30.80 -29.90 -2.30
C GLN A 24 -29.35 -30.27 -1.94
N TRP A 25 -28.74 -31.21 -2.67
CA TRP A 25 -27.34 -31.59 -2.46
C TRP A 25 -26.40 -30.42 -2.77
N LEU A 26 -26.64 -29.67 -3.86
CA LEU A 26 -25.86 -28.48 -4.19
C LEU A 26 -26.04 -27.37 -3.15
N ALA A 27 -27.25 -27.15 -2.65
CA ALA A 27 -27.51 -26.16 -1.60
C ALA A 27 -26.84 -26.54 -0.27
N LEU A 28 -26.88 -27.81 0.14
CA LEU A 28 -26.17 -28.32 1.32
C LEU A 28 -24.65 -28.26 1.17
N LEU A 29 -24.14 -28.48 -0.04
CA LEU A 29 -22.72 -28.37 -0.33
C LEU A 29 -22.26 -26.91 -0.30
N PHE A 30 -23.05 -25.98 -0.87
CA PHE A 30 -22.81 -24.55 -0.75
C PHE A 30 -22.86 -24.07 0.71
N LEU A 31 -23.86 -24.50 1.49
CA LEU A 31 -24.02 -24.13 2.90
C LEU A 31 -22.93 -24.71 3.81
N SER A 32 -22.37 -25.89 3.48
CA SER A 32 -21.31 -26.52 4.28
C SER A 32 -19.91 -26.01 3.92
N VAL A 33 -19.69 -25.57 2.68
CA VAL A 33 -18.42 -24.96 2.25
C VAL A 33 -18.32 -23.48 2.65
N TRP A 34 -19.46 -22.78 2.78
CA TRP A 34 -19.50 -21.36 3.17
C TRP A 34 -18.79 -21.03 4.50
N PRO A 35 -19.01 -21.75 5.62
CA PRO A 35 -18.30 -21.47 6.87
C PRO A 35 -16.80 -21.82 6.82
N LEU A 36 -16.37 -22.72 5.93
CA LEU A 36 -14.95 -23.04 5.73
C LEU A 36 -14.22 -21.93 4.95
N LEU A 37 -14.91 -21.27 4.01
CA LEU A 37 -14.38 -20.10 3.29
C LEU A 37 -14.32 -18.84 4.18
N LEU A 38 -15.19 -18.72 5.18
CA LEU A 38 -15.20 -17.58 6.11
C LEU A 38 -14.13 -17.65 7.20
N ASN A 39 -13.57 -18.83 7.51
CA ASN A 39 -12.49 -18.98 8.50
C ASN A 39 -11.07 -18.81 7.91
N GLY A 40 -10.92 -18.71 6.59
CA GLY A 40 -9.62 -18.48 5.94
C GLY A 40 -9.05 -17.07 6.10
N CYS A 41 -9.80 -16.13 6.69
CA CYS A 41 -9.46 -14.71 6.73
C CYS A 41 -8.79 -14.24 8.04
N ALA A 42 -8.44 -15.14 8.97
CA ALA A 42 -8.05 -14.75 10.33
C ALA A 42 -6.78 -15.43 10.85
N HIS A 43 -5.82 -15.77 10.00
CA HIS A 43 -4.47 -16.02 10.49
C HIS A 43 -3.68 -14.71 10.54
N PRO A 44 -3.30 -14.22 11.72
CA PRO A 44 -2.36 -13.11 11.80
C PRO A 44 -1.05 -13.55 11.14
N PRO A 45 -0.38 -12.66 10.38
CA PRO A 45 0.93 -12.97 9.83
C PRO A 45 1.86 -13.44 10.95
N ALA A 46 2.74 -14.41 10.63
CA ALA A 46 3.65 -15.00 11.59
C ALA A 46 4.43 -13.88 12.31
N ASP A 47 4.29 -13.83 13.64
CA ASP A 47 4.88 -12.81 14.51
C ASP A 47 6.36 -13.15 14.77
N ASP A 48 7.11 -13.41 13.70
CA ASP A 48 8.51 -13.79 13.80
C ASP A 48 9.39 -12.54 13.81
N LEU A 49 9.55 -11.96 14.99
CA LEU A 49 10.50 -10.88 15.22
C LEU A 49 11.96 -11.36 15.25
N HIS A 50 12.23 -12.66 15.03
CA HIS A 50 13.59 -13.20 15.00
C HIS A 50 14.26 -13.07 13.63
N ASP A 51 13.49 -12.94 12.54
CA ASP A 51 14.00 -12.61 11.20
C ASP A 51 13.57 -11.20 10.80
N VAL A 52 14.36 -10.20 11.19
CA VAL A 52 14.13 -8.79 10.84
C VAL A 52 15.42 -8.12 10.42
N ALA A 53 15.34 -7.12 9.55
CA ALA A 53 16.49 -6.28 9.20
C ALA A 53 16.11 -4.80 9.16
N LEU A 54 17.06 -3.96 9.56
CA LEU A 54 16.93 -2.51 9.58
C LEU A 54 17.40 -1.93 8.26
N TYR A 55 16.53 -1.18 7.59
CA TYR A 55 16.84 -0.44 6.37
C TYR A 55 16.87 1.06 6.70
N GLN A 56 18.02 1.68 6.46
CA GLN A 56 18.26 3.08 6.78
C GLN A 56 18.95 3.80 5.62
N THR A 57 18.93 5.12 5.63
CA THR A 57 19.58 5.94 4.61
C THR A 57 20.17 7.19 5.21
N ALA A 58 21.06 7.87 4.50
CA ALA A 58 21.49 9.22 4.88
C ALA A 58 20.32 10.21 4.74
N ALA A 59 20.38 11.32 5.49
CA ALA A 59 19.40 12.38 5.34
C ALA A 59 19.57 13.07 3.97
N PRO A 60 18.47 13.45 3.28
CA PRO A 60 18.58 14.29 2.10
C PRO A 60 19.26 15.63 2.38
N PRO A 61 19.89 16.24 1.36
CA PRO A 61 20.40 17.60 1.50
C PRO A 61 19.30 18.55 1.99
N ALA A 62 19.65 19.45 2.91
CA ALA A 62 18.73 20.41 3.55
C ALA A 62 17.61 19.81 4.43
N VAL A 63 17.65 18.51 4.72
CA VAL A 63 16.71 17.84 5.63
C VAL A 63 17.44 17.40 6.89
N ALA A 64 16.87 17.69 8.05
CA ALA A 64 17.41 17.22 9.32
C ALA A 64 17.33 15.68 9.40
N ALA A 65 18.35 15.03 9.96
CA ALA A 65 18.41 13.56 10.04
C ALA A 65 17.25 12.93 10.80
N ILE A 66 16.69 13.64 11.78
CA ILE A 66 15.48 13.22 12.53
C ILE A 66 14.24 13.08 11.64
N HIS A 67 14.21 13.80 10.51
CA HIS A 67 13.12 13.79 9.54
C HIS A 67 13.36 12.77 8.43
N THR A 68 14.25 11.79 8.65
CA THR A 68 14.49 10.69 7.71
C THR A 68 13.93 9.38 8.27
N PRO A 69 13.04 8.67 7.54
CA PRO A 69 12.46 7.43 8.03
C PRO A 69 13.49 6.31 8.10
N THR A 70 13.24 5.34 8.99
CA THR A 70 13.92 4.05 9.04
C THR A 70 12.89 2.94 8.97
N PHE A 71 13.22 1.80 8.34
CA PHE A 71 12.29 0.69 8.19
C PHE A 71 12.82 -0.57 8.85
N LEU A 72 12.00 -1.21 9.68
CA LEU A 72 12.26 -2.54 10.21
C LEU A 72 11.45 -3.54 9.41
N VAL A 73 12.10 -4.27 8.51
CA VAL A 73 11.46 -5.19 7.58
C VAL A 73 11.41 -6.59 8.18
N GLN A 74 10.23 -7.21 8.21
CA GLN A 74 10.04 -8.59 8.65
C GLN A 74 10.34 -9.59 7.54
N VAL A 75 10.95 -10.71 7.93
CA VAL A 75 11.33 -11.84 7.07
C VAL A 75 12.09 -11.42 5.80
N PRO A 76 13.17 -10.61 5.92
CA PRO A 76 13.97 -10.17 4.78
C PRO A 76 14.72 -11.34 4.10
N SER A 77 14.75 -12.53 4.71
CA SER A 77 15.24 -13.75 4.05
C SER A 77 14.46 -14.08 2.76
N GLN A 78 13.19 -13.65 2.68
CA GLN A 78 12.39 -13.74 1.46
C GLN A 78 12.56 -12.46 0.61
N ALA A 79 13.01 -12.64 -0.64
CA ALA A 79 13.35 -11.53 -1.53
C ALA A 79 12.19 -10.53 -1.75
N PHE A 80 10.94 -11.01 -1.78
CA PHE A 80 9.77 -10.15 -1.96
C PHE A 80 9.48 -9.24 -0.76
N ASN A 81 10.08 -9.48 0.42
CA ASN A 81 9.97 -8.59 1.58
C ASN A 81 11.06 -7.52 1.60
N ARG A 82 12.13 -7.66 0.80
CA ARG A 82 13.23 -6.70 0.77
C ARG A 82 12.80 -5.42 0.07
N ILE A 83 13.21 -4.28 0.63
CA ILE A 83 13.15 -3.00 -0.07
C ILE A 83 14.16 -3.07 -1.21
N GLY A 84 13.76 -2.65 -2.41
CA GLY A 84 14.62 -2.71 -3.59
C GLY A 84 14.55 -1.48 -4.48
N THR A 85 15.36 -1.49 -5.54
CA THR A 85 15.46 -0.40 -6.52
C THR A 85 14.67 -0.73 -7.79
N PRO A 86 13.64 0.05 -8.13
CA PRO A 86 13.08 0.12 -9.48
C PRO A 86 14.16 0.09 -10.58
N SER A 87 14.08 -0.93 -11.42
CA SER A 87 15.06 -1.25 -12.46
C SER A 87 14.37 -1.75 -13.72
N ALA A 88 15.09 -1.76 -14.85
CA ALA A 88 14.60 -2.30 -16.11
C ALA A 88 15.48 -3.45 -16.59
N ARG A 89 14.88 -4.50 -17.14
CA ARG A 89 15.60 -5.65 -17.72
C ARG A 89 15.09 -6.00 -19.10
N GLU A 90 15.97 -6.63 -19.88
CA GLU A 90 15.60 -7.17 -21.19
C GLU A 90 14.75 -8.42 -21.04
N VAL A 91 13.68 -8.51 -21.82
CA VAL A 91 12.85 -9.70 -21.94
C VAL A 91 12.76 -10.09 -23.41
N PRO A 92 13.15 -11.32 -23.80
CA PRO A 92 13.14 -11.73 -25.19
C PRO A 92 11.78 -11.53 -25.87
N GLY A 93 11.80 -10.82 -27.00
CA GLY A 93 10.60 -10.58 -27.82
C GLY A 93 9.57 -9.61 -27.24
N LYS A 94 9.93 -8.84 -26.19
CA LYS A 94 9.04 -7.84 -25.57
C LYS A 94 9.77 -6.51 -25.35
N ASN A 95 9.00 -5.47 -25.06
CA ASN A 95 9.56 -4.25 -24.47
C ASN A 95 10.25 -4.57 -23.13
N PRO A 96 11.26 -3.79 -22.73
CA PRO A 96 11.92 -4.00 -21.44
C PRO A 96 10.93 -4.01 -20.29
N GLU A 97 11.06 -4.99 -19.41
CA GLU A 97 10.21 -5.15 -18.23
C GLU A 97 10.76 -4.30 -17.09
N VAL A 98 9.85 -3.68 -16.35
CA VAL A 98 10.18 -2.93 -15.13
C VAL A 98 9.95 -3.82 -13.92
N PHE A 99 10.94 -3.88 -13.04
CA PHE A 99 10.91 -4.70 -11.82
C PHE A 99 11.60 -3.98 -10.67
N ILE A 100 11.46 -4.49 -9.45
CA ILE A 100 12.22 -4.02 -8.29
C ILE A 100 13.38 -4.99 -8.03
N ASP A 101 14.62 -4.49 -8.03
CA ASP A 101 15.82 -5.24 -7.66
C ASP A 101 15.98 -5.25 -6.13
N PRO A 102 15.74 -6.39 -5.45
CA PRO A 102 15.81 -6.47 -3.98
C PRO A 102 17.24 -6.49 -3.42
N GLU A 103 18.27 -6.61 -4.26
CA GLU A 103 19.68 -6.66 -3.83
C GLU A 103 20.28 -5.27 -3.65
N GLN A 104 19.65 -4.26 -4.23
CA GLN A 104 20.06 -2.86 -4.15
C GLN A 104 18.90 -2.07 -3.55
N PRO A 105 18.84 -1.88 -2.23
CA PRO A 105 17.74 -1.14 -1.62
C PRO A 105 17.88 0.36 -1.90
N ALA A 106 16.77 1.01 -2.26
CA ALA A 106 16.71 2.46 -2.46
C ALA A 106 15.46 3.07 -1.84
N ILE A 107 15.59 4.35 -1.49
CA ILE A 107 14.51 5.21 -1.05
C ILE A 107 14.51 6.47 -1.90
N TYR A 108 13.33 6.81 -2.40
CA TYR A 108 13.13 7.96 -3.26
C TYR A 108 12.56 9.12 -2.46
N TYR A 109 13.04 10.33 -2.75
CA TYR A 109 12.76 11.50 -1.94
C TYR A 109 12.30 12.72 -2.76
N GLU A 110 11.31 13.45 -2.26
CA GLU A 110 10.88 14.75 -2.79
C GLU A 110 10.49 15.72 -1.66
N ILE A 111 10.67 17.02 -1.90
CA ILE A 111 10.12 18.11 -1.06
C ILE A 111 9.00 18.77 -1.85
N GLN A 112 7.84 18.93 -1.24
CA GLN A 112 6.75 19.73 -1.80
C GLN A 112 6.21 20.70 -0.77
N GLU A 113 5.98 21.95 -1.18
CA GLU A 113 5.33 22.96 -0.33
C GLU A 113 3.85 23.05 -0.67
N PHE A 114 3.02 23.27 0.34
CA PHE A 114 1.62 23.64 0.15
C PHE A 114 1.19 24.73 1.13
N ARG A 115 0.05 25.36 0.85
CA ARG A 115 -0.53 26.41 1.70
C ARG A 115 -1.99 26.11 1.97
N THR A 116 -2.43 26.49 3.15
CA THR A 116 -3.84 26.47 3.57
C THR A 116 -4.22 27.87 4.06
N ALA A 117 -5.44 28.03 4.58
CA ALA A 117 -5.83 29.23 5.28
C ALA A 117 -5.09 29.42 6.62
N LYS A 118 -4.52 28.36 7.23
CA LYS A 118 -3.85 28.43 8.54
C LYS A 118 -2.33 28.52 8.46
N GLY A 119 -1.71 28.25 7.32
CA GLY A 119 -0.26 28.39 7.19
C GLY A 119 0.36 27.89 5.89
N ARG A 120 1.69 27.87 5.89
CA ARG A 120 2.52 27.19 4.88
C ARG A 120 3.12 25.94 5.50
N TYR A 121 3.13 24.88 4.72
CA TYR A 121 3.60 23.57 5.14
C TYR A 121 4.54 22.99 4.10
N THR A 122 5.41 22.08 4.57
CA THR A 122 6.36 21.36 3.73
C THR A 122 6.16 19.87 3.92
N ASN A 123 5.87 19.15 2.85
CA ASN A 123 5.89 17.70 2.80
C ASN A 123 7.28 17.21 2.40
N LEU A 124 7.88 16.39 3.27
CA LEU A 124 9.01 15.54 2.93
C LEU A 124 8.45 14.16 2.55
N ILE A 125 8.52 13.82 1.27
CA ILE A 125 7.88 12.64 0.69
C ILE A 125 8.96 11.59 0.45
N TYR A 126 8.79 10.43 1.08
CA TYR A 126 9.64 9.27 0.90
C TYR A 126 8.86 8.13 0.26
N ARG A 127 9.49 7.42 -0.67
CA ARG A 127 8.90 6.28 -1.38
C ARG A 127 9.86 5.12 -1.42
N ILE A 128 9.39 3.94 -1.03
CA ILE A 128 10.11 2.67 -1.13
C ILE A 128 9.29 1.65 -1.92
N HIS A 129 9.96 0.63 -2.45
CA HIS A 129 9.35 -0.40 -3.30
C HIS A 129 9.77 -1.80 -2.92
N PHE A 130 8.87 -2.76 -3.20
CA PHE A 130 9.11 -4.20 -3.01
C PHE A 130 8.85 -4.95 -4.32
N PRO A 131 9.48 -6.11 -4.56
CA PRO A 131 9.29 -6.88 -5.79
C PRO A 131 7.84 -7.26 -6.09
N GLU A 132 7.13 -7.80 -5.09
CA GLU A 132 5.75 -8.26 -5.25
C GLU A 132 5.09 -8.55 -3.90
N VAL A 133 3.77 -8.40 -3.87
CA VAL A 133 2.91 -9.04 -2.88
C VAL A 133 2.58 -10.43 -3.43
N PRO A 134 3.07 -11.53 -2.82
CA PRO A 134 2.86 -12.87 -3.35
C PRO A 134 1.38 -13.25 -3.31
N LEU A 135 0.96 -14.00 -4.33
CA LEU A 135 -0.37 -14.60 -4.36
C LEU A 135 -0.37 -15.85 -3.48
N ASP A 136 -0.99 -15.74 -2.30
CA ASP A 136 -1.28 -16.88 -1.45
C ASP A 136 -2.75 -17.28 -1.58
N TRP A 137 -3.00 -18.45 -2.19
CA TRP A 137 -4.34 -19.00 -2.38
C TRP A 137 -4.99 -19.47 -1.07
N ALA A 138 -4.20 -19.78 -0.03
CA ALA A 138 -4.73 -20.13 1.28
C ALA A 138 -5.25 -18.89 2.04
N ARG A 139 -4.71 -17.70 1.74
CA ARG A 139 -5.01 -16.43 2.42
C ARG A 139 -5.79 -15.42 1.56
N ILE A 140 -6.00 -15.72 0.27
CA ILE A 140 -6.62 -14.85 -0.75
C ILE A 140 -6.16 -13.39 -0.58
N ASN A 141 -4.88 -13.15 -0.84
CA ASN A 141 -4.32 -11.82 -0.75
C ASN A 141 -4.81 -10.95 -1.93
N LEU A 142 -5.89 -10.19 -1.73
CA LEU A 142 -6.50 -9.36 -2.77
C LEU A 142 -5.48 -8.42 -3.44
N THR A 143 -4.54 -7.89 -2.66
CA THR A 143 -3.52 -6.94 -3.13
C THR A 143 -2.32 -7.57 -3.82
N ALA A 144 -2.35 -8.89 -4.07
CA ALA A 144 -1.30 -9.61 -4.79
C ALA A 144 -1.00 -8.96 -6.14
N GLY A 145 0.28 -8.81 -6.44
CA GLY A 145 0.77 -8.15 -7.64
C GLY A 145 2.18 -7.60 -7.45
N ARG A 146 2.75 -7.08 -8.54
CA ARG A 146 4.18 -6.74 -8.62
C ARG A 146 4.44 -5.28 -8.36
N ASN A 147 5.66 -4.92 -8.00
CA ASN A 147 6.11 -3.54 -7.82
C ASN A 147 5.26 -2.69 -6.84
N PRO A 148 4.70 -3.24 -5.72
CA PRO A 148 4.04 -2.41 -4.73
C PRO A 148 4.99 -1.33 -4.18
N GLY A 149 4.43 -0.21 -3.75
CA GLY A 149 5.18 0.85 -3.10
C GLY A 149 4.51 1.34 -1.83
N LEU A 150 5.32 1.94 -0.96
CA LEU A 150 4.90 2.59 0.27
C LEU A 150 5.40 4.04 0.25
N LEU A 151 4.50 4.97 0.53
CA LEU A 151 4.79 6.37 0.78
C LEU A 151 4.80 6.65 2.28
N ILE A 152 5.80 7.40 2.71
CA ILE A 152 5.87 8.05 4.02
C ILE A 152 5.99 9.54 3.77
N ILE A 153 5.03 10.32 4.27
CA ILE A 153 4.98 11.77 4.08
C ILE A 153 5.07 12.42 5.44
N TYR A 154 6.10 13.24 5.64
CA TYR A 154 6.28 14.07 6.83
C TYR A 154 5.83 15.49 6.51
N THR A 155 4.74 15.94 7.14
CA THR A 155 4.23 17.29 6.99
C THR A 155 4.81 18.17 8.11
N LEU A 156 5.61 19.14 7.71
CA LEU A 156 6.26 20.12 8.58
C LEU A 156 5.54 21.47 8.50
N ASP A 157 5.63 22.25 9.58
CA ASP A 157 5.25 23.66 9.58
C ASP A 157 6.36 24.59 9.02
N ASP A 158 6.15 25.91 9.12
CA ASP A 158 7.10 26.92 8.67
C ASP A 158 8.37 27.02 9.54
N ARG A 159 8.39 26.36 10.70
CA ARG A 159 9.54 26.24 11.61
C ARG A 159 10.26 24.90 11.46
N ALA A 160 9.85 24.07 10.49
CA ALA A 160 10.33 22.73 10.26
C ALA A 160 10.03 21.75 11.44
N GLU A 161 9.01 22.03 12.24
CA GLU A 161 8.48 21.09 13.23
C GLU A 161 7.59 20.06 12.54
N LEU A 162 7.80 18.78 12.84
CA LEU A 162 6.99 17.69 12.29
C LEU A 162 5.62 17.68 12.95
N LEU A 163 4.56 17.91 12.17
CA LEU A 163 3.18 17.95 12.66
C LEU A 163 2.45 16.63 12.42
N LEU A 164 2.64 16.02 11.25
CA LEU A 164 1.88 14.86 10.83
C LEU A 164 2.73 13.92 9.99
N VAL A 165 2.63 12.63 10.28
CA VAL A 165 3.14 11.56 9.43
C VAL A 165 1.95 10.89 8.74
N THR A 166 2.00 10.81 7.42
CA THR A 166 1.02 10.07 6.61
C THR A 166 1.72 8.88 5.98
N THR A 167 1.16 7.68 6.14
CA THR A 167 1.63 6.47 5.46
C THR A 167 0.56 5.95 4.53
N VAL A 168 0.90 5.60 3.30
CA VAL A 168 -0.06 5.07 2.33
C VAL A 168 0.66 4.20 1.30
N HIS A 169 0.02 3.14 0.82
CA HIS A 169 0.58 2.39 -0.31
C HIS A 169 0.39 3.13 -1.62
N THR A 170 1.23 2.88 -2.63
CA THR A 170 1.13 3.60 -3.92
C THR A 170 -0.13 3.27 -4.73
N CYS A 171 -0.90 2.26 -4.33
CA CYS A 171 -2.29 2.00 -4.76
C CYS A 171 -3.32 3.05 -4.28
N GLY A 172 -3.00 3.84 -3.25
CA GLY A 172 -3.95 4.69 -2.49
C GLY A 172 -4.61 3.97 -1.30
N CYS A 173 -4.25 2.72 -1.05
CA CYS A 173 -4.79 1.87 0.01
C CYS A 173 -3.90 1.89 1.28
N TYR A 174 -4.41 1.34 2.39
CA TYR A 174 -3.70 1.26 3.68
C TYR A 174 -3.23 2.60 4.26
N LEU A 175 -4.04 3.64 4.07
CA LEU A 175 -3.78 4.97 4.61
C LEU A 175 -3.79 4.96 6.15
N ALA A 176 -2.78 5.59 6.74
CA ALA A 176 -2.73 5.92 8.17
C ALA A 176 -2.25 7.36 8.36
N PHE A 177 -2.78 8.02 9.38
CA PHE A 177 -2.34 9.33 9.83
C PHE A 177 -1.81 9.21 11.26
N LEU A 178 -0.66 9.80 11.51
CA LEU A 178 0.06 9.70 12.78
C LEU A 178 0.46 11.13 13.16
N PRO A 179 -0.44 11.89 13.80
CA PRO A 179 -0.12 13.23 14.24
C PRO A 179 0.95 13.19 15.35
N THR A 180 1.76 14.23 15.44
CA THR A 180 2.73 14.39 16.52
C THR A 180 2.15 15.26 17.64
N GLU A 181 2.86 15.32 18.75
CA GLU A 181 2.53 16.22 19.86
C GLU A 181 2.58 17.72 19.46
N ALA A 182 3.23 18.06 18.35
CA ALA A 182 3.31 19.43 17.84
C ALA A 182 2.03 19.87 17.11
N LEU A 183 1.22 18.93 16.59
CA LEU A 183 -0.02 19.28 15.91
C LEU A 183 -1.11 19.63 16.94
N PRO A 184 -1.69 20.84 16.91
CA PRO A 184 -2.75 21.21 17.84
C PRO A 184 -3.97 20.31 17.67
N THR A 185 -4.53 19.82 18.78
CA THR A 185 -5.70 18.91 18.76
C THR A 185 -6.92 19.48 18.03
N LYS A 186 -7.05 20.81 17.95
CA LYS A 186 -8.08 21.49 17.13
C LYS A 186 -7.98 21.20 15.63
N ALA A 187 -6.83 20.71 15.15
CA ALA A 187 -6.62 20.33 13.75
C ALA A 187 -7.02 18.87 13.48
N TYR A 188 -7.31 18.09 14.53
CA TYR A 188 -7.64 16.68 14.41
C TYR A 188 -9.08 16.50 13.92
N PRO A 189 -9.38 15.39 13.23
CA PRO A 189 -10.75 15.01 12.96
C PRO A 189 -11.58 14.89 14.26
N PRO A 190 -12.89 15.24 14.25
CA PRO A 190 -13.72 15.30 15.46
C PRO A 190 -13.73 14.01 16.31
N ASP A 191 -13.62 12.84 15.66
CA ASP A 191 -13.66 11.52 16.29
C ASP A 191 -12.28 10.83 16.32
N TRP A 192 -11.19 11.61 16.35
CA TRP A 192 -9.85 11.04 16.38
C TRP A 192 -9.64 10.16 17.63
N PRO A 193 -9.20 8.89 17.48
CA PRO A 193 -9.13 7.98 18.61
C PRO A 193 -8.01 8.36 19.59
N VAL A 194 -8.19 8.00 20.86
CA VAL A 194 -7.20 8.25 21.92
C VAL A 194 -6.34 7.00 22.13
N GLY A 195 -5.02 7.18 22.19
CA GLY A 195 -4.03 6.14 22.43
C GLY A 195 -3.69 5.30 21.19
N SER A 196 -4.69 4.68 20.56
CA SER A 196 -4.46 3.79 19.41
C SER A 196 -5.58 3.86 18.37
N GLN A 197 -5.23 3.50 17.13
CA GLN A 197 -6.13 3.43 15.99
C GLN A 197 -6.03 2.05 15.33
N ARG A 198 -7.15 1.53 14.83
CA ARG A 198 -7.15 0.30 14.02
C ARG A 198 -7.02 0.66 12.54
N VAL A 199 -5.92 0.24 11.93
CA VAL A 199 -5.61 0.48 10.53
C VAL A 199 -5.45 -0.88 9.84
N TYR A 200 -6.48 -1.29 9.10
CA TYR A 200 -6.46 -2.48 8.23
C TYR A 200 -5.90 -3.76 8.87
N GLY A 201 -6.32 -4.05 10.11
CA GLY A 201 -5.94 -5.25 10.84
C GLY A 201 -4.75 -5.07 11.81
N TYR A 202 -4.11 -3.90 11.80
CA TYR A 202 -3.08 -3.52 12.78
C TYR A 202 -3.57 -2.45 13.74
N THR A 203 -2.95 -2.44 14.92
CA THR A 203 -3.15 -1.39 15.92
C THR A 203 -1.94 -0.48 15.87
N LEU A 204 -2.13 0.73 15.35
CA LEU A 204 -1.11 1.78 15.31
C LEU A 204 -1.36 2.78 16.44
N PRO A 205 -0.34 3.52 16.88
CA PRO A 205 -0.57 4.62 17.82
C PRO A 205 -1.44 5.70 17.18
N SER A 206 -2.30 6.36 17.96
CA SER A 206 -3.11 7.49 17.49
C SER A 206 -2.31 8.79 17.38
N SER A 207 -1.10 8.81 17.94
CA SER A 207 -0.15 9.92 17.87
C SER A 207 1.26 9.38 18.13
N ILE A 208 2.27 9.97 17.52
CA ILE A 208 3.66 9.57 17.72
C ILE A 208 4.46 10.66 18.42
N GLY A 209 5.41 10.25 19.26
CA GLY A 209 6.39 11.18 19.82
C GLY A 209 7.36 11.69 18.76
N LEU A 210 8.14 12.70 19.11
CA LEU A 210 9.20 13.22 18.24
C LEU A 210 10.55 12.56 18.56
N PRO A 211 11.38 12.23 17.55
CA PRO A 211 12.77 11.89 17.79
C PRO A 211 13.49 13.04 18.51
N ARG A 212 14.43 12.71 19.40
CA ARG A 212 15.22 13.73 20.10
C ARG A 212 16.25 14.33 19.14
N GLN A 213 16.31 15.66 19.08
CA GLN A 213 17.16 16.37 18.11
C GLN A 213 18.67 16.16 18.31
N GLU A 214 19.08 15.84 19.53
CA GLU A 214 20.49 15.60 19.90
C GLU A 214 20.91 14.12 19.81
N SER A 215 20.02 13.23 19.40
CA SER A 215 20.33 11.81 19.17
C SER A 215 20.18 11.45 17.70
N ASP A 216 20.73 10.30 17.31
CA ASP A 216 20.46 9.72 15.99
C ASP A 216 19.04 9.12 15.88
N ASP A 217 18.15 9.40 16.83
CA ASP A 217 16.81 8.83 16.87
C ASP A 217 16.02 9.21 15.60
N ARG A 218 15.29 8.25 15.04
CA ARG A 218 14.44 8.41 13.86
C ARG A 218 13.12 7.70 14.08
N ILE A 219 12.11 8.11 13.33
CA ILE A 219 10.85 7.35 13.29
C ILE A 219 11.10 6.06 12.51
N MET A 220 10.79 4.94 13.16
CA MET A 220 10.91 3.59 12.64
C MET A 220 9.53 3.05 12.26
N PHE A 221 9.42 2.55 11.03
CA PHE A 221 8.22 1.86 10.55
C PHE A 221 8.51 0.37 10.47
N THR A 222 7.78 -0.44 11.23
CA THR A 222 7.84 -1.89 11.11
C THR A 222 6.96 -2.32 9.95
N ILE A 223 7.55 -2.98 8.96
CA ILE A 223 6.88 -3.41 7.74
C ILE A 223 6.58 -4.90 7.81
N ALA A 224 5.28 -5.23 7.69
CA ALA A 224 4.82 -6.61 7.69
C ALA A 224 5.32 -7.39 6.48
N SER A 225 5.69 -8.65 6.69
CA SER A 225 6.03 -9.57 5.60
C SER A 225 4.81 -9.83 4.71
N GLU A 226 5.09 -10.19 3.45
CA GLU A 226 4.16 -10.51 2.35
C GLU A 226 3.32 -9.33 1.86
N ILE A 227 2.74 -8.54 2.75
CA ILE A 227 1.77 -7.49 2.42
C ILE A 227 2.32 -6.07 2.53
N HIS A 228 3.54 -5.90 3.05
CA HIS A 228 4.28 -4.63 3.15
C HIS A 228 3.52 -3.48 3.83
N ARG A 229 2.57 -3.80 4.71
CA ARG A 229 1.83 -2.80 5.48
C ARG A 229 2.66 -2.29 6.64
N VAL A 230 2.46 -1.04 7.02
CA VAL A 230 2.97 -0.52 8.28
C VAL A 230 2.21 -1.21 9.42
N ARG A 231 2.93 -2.04 10.16
CA ARG A 231 2.41 -2.84 11.28
C ARG A 231 2.54 -2.10 12.60
N ASP A 232 3.63 -1.37 12.76
CA ASP A 232 3.96 -0.62 13.97
C ASP A 232 4.80 0.61 13.62
N VAL A 233 4.70 1.64 14.45
CA VAL A 233 5.49 2.87 14.32
C VAL A 233 6.02 3.27 15.69
N GLY A 234 7.34 3.44 15.76
CA GLY A 234 8.02 3.84 16.99
C GLY A 234 9.19 4.76 16.71
N ILE A 235 9.92 5.13 17.76
CA ILE A 235 11.19 5.87 17.64
C ILE A 235 12.32 4.87 17.85
N THR A 236 13.31 4.84 16.94
CA THR A 236 14.52 4.04 17.13
C THR A 236 15.19 4.48 18.43
N LYS A 237 15.44 3.54 19.35
CA LYS A 237 16.30 3.78 20.51
C LYS A 237 17.66 3.17 20.24
N GLY A 238 18.74 3.84 20.65
CA GLY A 238 20.14 3.47 20.32
C GLY A 238 20.46 1.97 20.45
N ASP A 239 19.98 1.31 21.50
CA ASP A 239 20.30 -0.09 21.81
C ASP A 239 19.80 -1.11 20.77
N TYR A 240 18.68 -0.84 20.07
CA TYR A 240 18.13 -1.77 19.07
C TYR A 240 18.93 -1.80 17.78
N ARG A 241 19.72 -0.75 17.50
CA ARG A 241 20.43 -0.63 16.23
C ARG A 241 21.63 -1.55 16.17
N GLU A 242 22.34 -1.77 17.27
CA GLU A 242 23.64 -2.45 17.26
C GLU A 242 23.56 -3.95 16.98
N THR A 243 22.40 -4.57 17.20
CA THR A 243 22.25 -6.02 17.14
C THR A 243 21.55 -6.54 15.88
N LEU A 244 20.85 -5.68 15.14
CA LEU A 244 20.09 -6.08 13.95
C LEU A 244 20.92 -6.01 12.67
N PRO A 245 20.73 -6.94 11.70
CA PRO A 245 21.27 -6.80 10.36
C PRO A 245 20.83 -5.47 9.75
N ARG A 246 21.78 -4.75 9.14
CA ARG A 246 21.54 -3.41 8.57
C ARG A 246 21.75 -3.41 7.07
N HIS A 247 20.86 -2.74 6.36
CA HIS A 247 20.96 -2.44 4.95
C HIS A 247 20.94 -0.93 4.75
N GLU A 248 22.02 -0.39 4.21
CA GLU A 248 22.06 1.01 3.76
C GLU A 248 21.34 1.13 2.43
N MET A 249 20.36 2.03 2.37
CA MET A 249 19.60 2.32 1.17
C MET A 249 20.21 3.50 0.42
N MET A 250 20.27 3.38 -0.90
CA MET A 250 20.58 4.51 -1.76
C MET A 250 19.48 5.57 -1.64
N LEU A 251 19.87 6.81 -1.34
CA LEU A 251 18.97 7.95 -1.38
C LEU A 251 18.94 8.50 -2.80
N LEU A 252 17.79 8.44 -3.45
CA LEU A 252 17.59 8.91 -4.82
C LEU A 252 16.51 10.00 -4.86
N PRO A 253 16.61 10.99 -5.77
CA PRO A 253 15.53 11.94 -5.96
C PRO A 253 14.32 11.26 -6.61
N MET A 254 13.10 11.69 -6.28
CA MET A 254 11.86 11.10 -6.79
C MET A 254 11.77 11.10 -8.32
N HIS A 255 12.33 12.13 -8.97
CA HIS A 255 12.34 12.21 -10.44
C HIS A 255 13.17 11.09 -11.12
N ALA A 256 14.05 10.41 -10.39
CA ALA A 256 14.81 9.27 -10.92
C ALA A 256 13.89 8.12 -11.36
N LEU A 257 12.69 7.99 -10.79
CA LEU A 257 11.68 7.01 -11.20
C LEU A 257 11.18 7.23 -12.64
N TYR A 258 11.32 8.43 -13.20
CA TYR A 258 10.91 8.73 -14.57
C TYR A 258 12.01 8.41 -15.60
N ALA A 259 13.21 8.05 -15.15
CA ALA A 259 14.37 7.83 -16.00
C ALA A 259 15.27 6.72 -15.46
N LEU A 260 14.76 5.50 -15.34
CA LEU A 260 15.54 4.34 -14.90
C LEU A 260 16.65 4.03 -15.91
N PRO A 261 17.91 3.87 -15.49
CA PRO A 261 19.00 3.49 -16.38
C PRO A 261 18.74 2.14 -17.07
N TYR A 262 18.92 2.08 -18.39
CA TYR A 262 18.79 0.85 -19.16
C TYR A 262 19.67 0.89 -20.42
N LYS A 263 20.79 0.15 -20.41
CA LYS A 263 21.81 0.20 -21.48
C LYS A 263 22.23 1.68 -21.72
N ASP A 264 22.20 2.15 -22.96
CA ASP A 264 22.56 3.53 -23.33
C ASP A 264 21.37 4.51 -23.32
N ARG A 265 20.26 4.16 -22.66
CA ARG A 265 19.04 4.98 -22.59
C ARG A 265 18.39 4.92 -21.20
N THR A 266 17.26 5.60 -21.05
CA THR A 266 16.43 5.52 -19.85
C THR A 266 15.04 5.01 -20.16
N ILE A 267 14.39 4.42 -19.16
CA ILE A 267 13.02 3.91 -19.24
C ILE A 267 12.25 4.41 -18.01
N PRO A 268 11.04 4.98 -18.16
CA PRO A 268 10.26 5.39 -17.00
C PRO A 268 9.71 4.17 -16.27
N PHE A 269 9.71 4.22 -14.94
CA PHE A 269 9.03 3.27 -14.05
C PHE A 269 7.51 3.29 -14.24
N PHE A 270 6.99 4.44 -14.66
CA PHE A 270 5.58 4.67 -14.92
C PHE A 270 5.24 4.54 -16.40
N GLU A 271 4.00 4.19 -16.68
CA GLU A 271 3.39 4.37 -17.99
C GLU A 271 3.29 5.86 -18.28
N THR A 272 3.70 6.27 -19.48
CA THR A 272 3.80 7.70 -19.86
C THR A 272 2.74 8.13 -20.86
N GLU A 273 2.01 7.18 -21.44
CA GLU A 273 1.03 7.42 -22.50
C GLU A 273 -0.22 6.54 -22.32
N GLY A 274 -1.31 6.94 -22.98
CA GLY A 274 -2.56 6.20 -23.00
C GLY A 274 -3.36 6.27 -21.70
N CYS A 275 -4.38 5.41 -21.56
CA CYS A 275 -5.29 5.40 -20.41
C CYS A 275 -4.62 4.97 -19.09
N LYS A 276 -3.38 4.47 -19.15
CA LYS A 276 -2.57 4.09 -18.00
C LYS A 276 -1.47 5.10 -17.69
N ALA A 277 -1.40 6.25 -18.35
CA ALA A 277 -0.42 7.27 -18.01
C ALA A 277 -0.48 7.59 -16.50
N GLY A 278 0.66 7.57 -15.82
CA GLY A 278 0.76 7.77 -14.36
C GLY A 278 0.67 6.49 -13.52
N TYR A 279 0.37 5.33 -14.10
CA TYR A 279 0.37 4.06 -13.38
C TYR A 279 1.77 3.42 -13.41
N VAL A 280 2.11 2.65 -12.39
CA VAL A 280 3.35 1.86 -12.33
C VAL A 280 3.30 0.75 -13.39
N LYS A 281 4.38 0.60 -14.16
CA LYS A 281 4.49 -0.46 -15.16
C LYS A 281 4.46 -1.84 -14.54
N ASP A 282 3.86 -2.79 -15.26
CA ASP A 282 3.75 -4.19 -14.88
C ASP A 282 3.07 -4.43 -13.51
N ASN A 283 2.34 -3.43 -12.98
CA ASN A 283 1.57 -3.50 -11.74
C ASN A 283 0.10 -3.84 -12.05
N MET A 284 -0.20 -5.11 -12.31
CA MET A 284 -1.58 -5.56 -12.44
C MET A 284 -2.07 -6.22 -11.15
N LYS A 285 -3.21 -5.75 -10.62
CA LYS A 285 -3.89 -6.31 -9.45
C LYS A 285 -5.12 -7.11 -9.86
N ILE A 286 -4.91 -8.35 -10.30
CA ILE A 286 -5.98 -9.17 -10.92
C ILE A 286 -7.16 -9.37 -9.97
N LEU A 287 -6.89 -9.66 -8.69
CA LEU A 287 -7.95 -9.93 -7.71
C LEU A 287 -8.72 -8.66 -7.32
N GLU A 288 -8.04 -7.55 -7.04
CA GLU A 288 -8.72 -6.26 -6.79
C GLU A 288 -9.56 -5.84 -7.99
N ARG A 289 -9.02 -5.96 -9.20
CA ARG A 289 -9.80 -5.68 -10.42
C ARG A 289 -11.03 -6.58 -10.51
N LEU A 290 -10.91 -7.88 -10.24
CA LEU A 290 -12.05 -8.81 -10.32
C LEU A 290 -13.13 -8.51 -9.27
N PHE A 291 -12.72 -8.25 -8.02
CA PHE A 291 -13.65 -8.17 -6.89
C PHE A 291 -14.07 -6.76 -6.52
N MET A 292 -13.30 -5.73 -6.90
CA MET A 292 -13.52 -4.35 -6.47
C MET A 292 -13.95 -3.40 -7.58
N SER A 293 -13.53 -3.65 -8.83
CA SER A 293 -13.75 -2.68 -9.92
C SER A 293 -15.21 -2.34 -10.17
N TRP A 294 -16.13 -3.31 -9.99
CA TRP A 294 -17.54 -3.16 -10.32
C TRP A 294 -18.29 -2.23 -9.37
N TRP A 295 -17.96 -2.21 -8.07
CA TRP A 295 -18.58 -1.31 -7.10
C TRP A 295 -17.78 -0.04 -6.87
N ALA A 296 -16.45 -0.09 -7.10
CA ALA A 296 -15.64 1.11 -7.16
C ALA A 296 -15.88 1.90 -8.45
N PHE A 297 -16.36 1.30 -9.55
CA PHE A 297 -16.39 1.92 -10.88
C PHE A 297 -14.99 2.37 -11.35
N ASP A 298 -13.98 1.51 -11.20
CA ASP A 298 -12.63 1.72 -11.77
C ASP A 298 -11.95 0.38 -12.06
N LEU A 299 -11.51 0.21 -13.30
CA LEU A 299 -10.83 -1.00 -13.77
C LEU A 299 -9.37 -1.07 -13.29
N HIS A 300 -8.81 0.03 -12.81
CA HIS A 300 -7.44 0.15 -12.29
C HIS A 300 -7.41 0.33 -10.77
N VAL A 301 -8.50 -0.06 -10.08
CA VAL A 301 -8.53 -0.10 -8.62
C VAL A 301 -7.40 -1.00 -8.10
N GLY A 302 -6.69 -0.50 -7.09
CA GLY A 302 -5.53 -1.19 -6.51
C GLY A 302 -4.22 -1.02 -7.29
N GLU A 303 -4.26 -0.59 -8.56
CA GLU A 303 -3.02 -0.37 -9.31
C GLU A 303 -2.24 0.83 -8.73
N ASP A 304 -0.94 0.63 -8.54
CA ASP A 304 0.02 1.56 -7.99
C ASP A 304 0.27 2.73 -8.95
N LYS A 305 0.43 3.95 -8.40
CA LYS A 305 0.45 5.20 -9.16
C LYS A 305 1.71 6.02 -8.89
N ALA A 306 2.00 6.92 -9.82
CA ALA A 306 2.94 8.00 -9.62
C ALA A 306 2.41 8.98 -8.57
N TYR A 307 3.32 9.50 -7.75
CA TYR A 307 3.06 10.54 -6.78
C TYR A 307 4.33 11.36 -6.63
N SER A 308 4.39 12.46 -7.39
CA SER A 308 5.53 13.37 -7.45
C SER A 308 5.11 14.67 -8.13
N ALA A 309 5.82 15.76 -7.87
CA ALA A 309 5.65 17.02 -8.60
C ALA A 309 5.93 16.89 -10.11
N HIS A 310 6.64 15.83 -10.52
CA HIS A 310 6.94 15.50 -11.92
C HIS A 310 5.85 14.65 -12.58
N ASP A 311 4.81 14.26 -11.84
CA ASP A 311 3.68 13.54 -12.41
C ASP A 311 2.71 14.52 -13.07
N HIS A 312 2.63 14.48 -14.41
CA HIS A 312 1.71 15.29 -15.20
C HIS A 312 0.53 14.48 -15.77
N SER A 313 0.33 13.25 -15.29
CA SER A 313 -0.78 12.41 -15.71
C SER A 313 -2.10 12.82 -15.07
N ASP A 314 -3.20 12.49 -15.75
CA ASP A 314 -4.56 12.60 -15.23
C ASP A 314 -4.94 11.49 -14.23
N ALA A 315 -4.00 10.60 -13.87
CA ALA A 315 -4.26 9.54 -12.92
C ALA A 315 -4.54 10.12 -11.52
N ILE A 316 -5.70 9.80 -10.95
CA ILE A 316 -6.09 10.28 -9.62
C ILE A 316 -5.47 9.37 -8.55
N PHE A 317 -4.70 9.94 -7.61
CA PHE A 317 -4.18 9.21 -6.46
C PHE A 317 -5.20 9.24 -5.32
N TYR A 318 -6.34 8.57 -5.53
CA TYR A 318 -7.42 8.57 -4.55
C TYR A 318 -7.15 7.61 -3.39
N THR A 319 -7.54 8.00 -2.17
CA THR A 319 -7.45 7.13 -0.99
C THR A 319 -8.80 6.62 -0.50
N SER A 320 -9.89 6.93 -1.21
CA SER A 320 -11.23 6.43 -0.91
C SER A 320 -11.82 5.59 -2.03
N LEU A 321 -12.37 4.44 -1.69
CA LEU A 321 -13.12 3.59 -2.64
C LEU A 321 -14.52 4.12 -2.97
N LYS A 322 -14.97 5.20 -2.30
CA LYS A 322 -16.21 5.89 -2.62
C LYS A 322 -16.04 6.57 -3.97
N PHE A 323 -16.65 6.03 -5.02
CA PHE A 323 -16.46 6.51 -6.39
C PHE A 323 -16.79 8.00 -6.56
N TRP A 324 -17.78 8.51 -5.81
CA TRP A 324 -18.18 9.92 -5.81
C TRP A 324 -17.23 10.85 -5.05
N ALA A 325 -16.24 10.32 -4.32
CA ALA A 325 -15.32 11.09 -3.50
C ALA A 325 -13.85 10.99 -3.95
N ARG A 326 -13.58 10.39 -5.13
CA ARG A 326 -12.22 10.16 -5.62
C ARG A 326 -11.37 11.42 -5.67
N SER A 327 -11.88 12.44 -6.36
CA SER A 327 -11.19 13.73 -6.49
C SER A 327 -11.02 14.43 -5.15
N ALA A 328 -11.98 14.32 -4.24
CA ALA A 328 -11.85 14.89 -2.90
C ALA A 328 -10.78 14.16 -2.07
N SER A 329 -10.57 12.87 -2.31
CA SER A 329 -9.54 12.06 -1.65
C SER A 329 -8.23 11.97 -2.42
N ASP A 330 -8.02 12.81 -3.45
CA ASP A 330 -6.82 12.78 -4.29
C ASP A 330 -5.64 13.39 -3.56
N MET A 331 -4.60 12.59 -3.29
CA MET A 331 -3.41 13.07 -2.60
C MET A 331 -2.61 14.07 -3.41
N LYS A 332 -2.78 14.12 -4.75
CA LYS A 332 -2.13 15.16 -5.58
C LYS A 332 -2.60 16.57 -5.19
N ASP A 333 -3.83 16.70 -4.69
CA ASP A 333 -4.31 17.89 -3.97
C ASP A 333 -4.19 17.63 -2.46
N PHE A 334 -2.98 17.67 -1.93
CA PHE A 334 -2.72 17.31 -0.54
C PHE A 334 -3.57 18.10 0.49
N PRO A 335 -3.79 19.43 0.36
CA PRO A 335 -4.71 20.16 1.22
C PRO A 335 -6.16 19.67 1.13
N GLY A 336 -6.66 19.42 -0.09
CA GLY A 336 -8.00 18.88 -0.31
C GLY A 336 -8.15 17.48 0.29
N PHE A 337 -7.15 16.63 0.10
CA PHE A 337 -7.03 15.30 0.72
C PHE A 337 -7.09 15.36 2.25
N LEU A 338 -6.33 16.24 2.89
CA LEU A 338 -6.37 16.42 4.34
C LEU A 338 -7.77 16.84 4.82
N SER A 339 -8.38 17.81 4.13
CA SER A 339 -9.74 18.27 4.43
C SER A 339 -10.79 17.17 4.27
N TYR A 340 -10.67 16.33 3.22
CA TYR A 340 -11.56 15.19 3.01
C TYR A 340 -11.53 14.19 4.17
N TRP A 341 -10.37 13.99 4.78
CA TRP A 341 -10.21 13.14 5.97
C TRP A 341 -10.50 13.86 7.29
N GLY A 342 -10.99 15.10 7.24
CA GLY A 342 -11.42 15.87 8.41
C GLY A 342 -10.27 16.57 9.16
N TRP A 343 -9.07 16.61 8.59
CA TRP A 343 -7.97 17.38 9.16
C TRP A 343 -8.13 18.87 8.85
N GLU A 344 -7.85 19.71 9.83
CA GLU A 344 -7.92 21.15 9.65
C GLU A 344 -6.54 21.82 9.72
N PHE A 345 -5.77 21.67 8.64
CA PHE A 345 -4.51 22.37 8.40
C PHE A 345 -4.69 23.77 7.84
#